data_AF-A0A9D6I5P4-F1
#
_entry.id   AF-A0A9D6I5P4-F1
#
_cell.length_a   1.000
_cell.length_b   1.000
_cell.length_c   1.000
_cell.angle_alpha   90.00
_cell.angle_beta   90.00
_cell.angle_gamma   90.00
#
_symmetry.space_group_name_H-M   'P 1'
#
loop_
_entity.id
_entity.type
_entity.pdbx_description
1 polymer ?
#
loop_
_entity_poly.entity_id
_entity_poly.type
_entity_poly.pdbx_seq_one_letter_code
_entity_poly.pdbx_strand_id
1 'polypeptide(L)'
;MNAKFIKFVKENKAIAVFILLAAGFFLFSYADAGKVGDIKKRVRNVFAPRPFSLSPAAAKVRGSIFYSPMETAIVSGPVQNGRVESARIEFVLDGWQQIPFEKTNRFEVWLIGFDANWKDASSRVVYDLPPGVKTYTLLARAKNDAGEYDSTPVVRIFATNTSPYFGQIKINGVSYRGDFNRPHYEKISLQNSSLDLPVNVTGWKILTKRFNFSFQIPRAAGLLNPRGADNSDAIVLARGHTVDIFVGKVSPVGANFRENSCVSYLSDSFEGYDAVSGYGSCVGLDSGSYNRFSVECRSFIRGLNACRNPNLLYYQFINEPSCRNFIFENFNYQSCVNRAKGKSDFYSGRWKVYLGRGEEILDDLNDTVYLYDSQGLLVDSYNY
;
A
#
# COMPACT_ATOMS: atom_id res chain seq x y z
N MET A 1 -6.69 -35.95 33.86
CA MET A 1 -5.80 -35.55 32.73
C MET A 1 -6.11 -36.46 31.55
N ASN A 2 -6.50 -35.88 30.41
CA ASN A 2 -7.19 -36.56 29.30
C ASN A 2 -6.21 -37.33 28.39
N ALA A 3 -6.54 -38.57 28.00
CA ALA A 3 -5.69 -39.44 27.17
C ALA A 3 -5.28 -38.83 25.81
N LYS A 4 -6.06 -37.87 25.30
CA LYS A 4 -5.74 -37.09 24.09
C LYS A 4 -4.52 -36.17 24.28
N PHE A 5 -4.27 -35.69 25.50
CA PHE A 5 -3.15 -34.80 25.82
C PHE A 5 -1.80 -35.56 25.81
N ILE A 6 -1.79 -36.81 26.28
CA ILE A 6 -0.59 -37.65 26.31
C ILE A 6 -0.14 -38.02 24.89
N LYS A 7 -1.08 -38.21 23.96
CA LYS A 7 -0.78 -38.48 22.54
C LYS A 7 -0.18 -37.25 21.84
N PHE A 8 -0.72 -36.06 22.10
CA PHE A 8 -0.23 -34.80 21.55
C PHE A 8 1.23 -34.48 21.98
N VAL A 9 1.59 -34.79 23.22
CA VAL A 9 2.95 -34.58 23.76
C VAL A 9 3.97 -35.57 23.17
N LYS A 10 3.57 -36.81 22.86
CA LYS A 10 4.47 -37.81 22.26
C LYS A 10 4.81 -37.53 20.79
N GLU A 11 3.91 -36.90 20.05
CA GLU A 11 4.07 -36.63 18.61
C GLU A 11 4.82 -35.32 18.31
N ASN A 12 5.00 -34.44 19.29
CA ASN A 12 5.63 -33.12 19.13
C ASN A 12 6.89 -32.96 20.00
N LYS A 13 7.96 -33.69 19.69
CA LYS A 13 9.22 -33.65 20.46
C LYS A 13 9.89 -32.26 20.48
N ALA A 14 9.60 -31.39 19.51
CA ALA A 14 10.12 -30.02 19.49
C ALA A 14 9.41 -29.05 20.45
N ILE A 15 8.17 -29.35 20.87
CA ILE A 15 7.37 -28.47 21.74
C ILE A 15 7.61 -28.78 23.23
N ALA A 16 7.96 -30.03 23.57
CA ALA A 16 8.26 -30.43 24.95
C ALA A 16 9.54 -29.79 25.53
N VAL A 17 10.51 -29.44 24.67
CA VAL A 17 11.76 -28.77 25.09
C VAL A 17 11.51 -27.30 25.46
N PHE A 18 10.54 -26.63 24.81
CA PHE A 18 10.20 -25.24 25.10
C PHE A 18 9.39 -25.08 26.40
N ILE A 19 8.57 -26.07 26.75
CA ILE A 19 7.77 -26.04 27.99
C ILE A 19 8.64 -26.31 29.24
N LEU A 20 9.70 -27.12 29.12
CA LEU A 20 10.65 -27.37 30.21
C LEU A 20 11.58 -26.16 30.47
N LEU A 21 11.87 -25.34 29.45
CA LEU A 21 12.65 -24.10 29.62
C LEU A 21 11.83 -22.97 30.28
N ALA A 22 10.51 -22.94 30.12
CA ALA A 22 9.64 -21.93 30.74
C ALA A 22 9.29 -22.23 32.22
N ALA A 23 9.48 -23.47 32.69
CA ALA A 23 9.22 -23.86 34.08
C ALA A 23 10.47 -23.74 34.99
N GLY A 24 11.64 -23.41 34.44
CA GLY A 24 12.92 -23.36 35.16
C GLY A 24 13.22 -22.07 35.94
N PHE A 25 12.34 -21.06 35.90
CA PHE A 25 12.61 -19.74 36.50
C PHE A 25 11.84 -19.43 37.81
N PHE A 26 11.16 -20.42 38.40
CA PHE A 26 10.58 -20.30 39.74
C PHE A 26 11.10 -21.41 40.66
N LEU A 27 12.32 -21.25 41.14
CA LEU A 27 12.81 -21.90 42.35
C LEU A 27 13.34 -20.82 43.30
N PHE A 28 12.42 -20.16 44.01
CA PHE A 28 12.76 -19.56 45.29
C PHE A 28 12.73 -20.65 46.36
N SER A 29 13.79 -20.70 47.16
CA SER A 29 14.02 -21.67 48.22
C SER A 29 12.91 -21.63 49.28
N TYR A 30 12.22 -22.74 49.46
CA TYR A 30 11.46 -23.03 50.67
C TYR A 30 12.38 -23.79 51.64
N ALA A 31 13.13 -23.04 52.44
CA ALA A 31 13.84 -23.57 53.61
C ALA A 31 13.95 -22.45 54.65
N ASP A 32 12.83 -22.15 55.30
CA ASP A 32 12.73 -21.70 56.70
C ASP A 32 11.26 -21.37 57.03
N ALA A 33 10.41 -22.41 56.97
CA ALA A 33 9.07 -22.33 57.54
C ALA A 33 9.15 -22.68 59.03
N GLY A 34 9.38 -21.65 59.86
CA GLY A 34 9.20 -21.74 61.30
C GLY A 34 7.79 -22.20 61.67
N LYS A 35 7.69 -22.90 62.82
CA LYS A 35 6.47 -23.55 63.30
C LYS A 35 5.26 -22.60 63.28
N VAL A 36 4.13 -23.09 62.79
CA VAL A 36 2.82 -22.41 62.65
C VAL A 36 2.30 -21.79 63.98
N GLY A 37 2.85 -22.20 65.13
CA GLY A 37 2.56 -21.60 66.43
C GLY A 37 3.06 -20.15 66.61
N ASP A 38 4.15 -19.76 65.97
CA ASP A 38 4.76 -18.42 66.17
C ASP A 38 4.11 -17.31 65.33
N ILE A 39 3.38 -17.69 64.28
CA ILE A 39 2.62 -16.76 63.43
C ILE A 39 1.38 -16.23 64.16
N LYS A 40 0.73 -17.05 65.01
CA LYS A 40 -0.45 -16.60 65.79
C LYS A 40 -0.14 -15.57 66.88
N LYS A 41 1.09 -15.54 67.42
CA LYS A 41 1.52 -14.52 68.39
C LYS A 41 1.93 -13.19 67.74
N ARG A 42 2.45 -13.20 66.51
CA ARG A 42 2.82 -11.96 65.79
C ARG A 42 1.63 -11.25 65.14
N VAL A 43 0.54 -11.96 64.79
CA VAL A 43 -0.64 -11.35 64.17
C VAL A 43 -1.54 -10.59 65.17
N ARG A 44 -1.51 -10.91 66.47
CA ARG A 44 -2.32 -10.18 67.48
C ARG A 44 -1.75 -8.82 67.92
N ASN A 45 -0.46 -8.55 67.73
CA ASN A 45 0.16 -7.28 68.14
C ASN A 45 0.33 -6.24 67.01
N VAL A 46 -0.14 -6.55 65.80
CA VAL A 46 -0.08 -5.62 64.64
C VAL A 46 -1.43 -4.92 64.38
N PHE A 47 -2.52 -5.39 65.00
CA PHE A 47 -3.88 -4.82 64.83
C PHE A 47 -4.46 -4.22 66.11
N ALA A 48 -3.66 -3.49 66.88
CA ALA A 48 -4.21 -2.45 67.75
C ALA A 48 -4.22 -1.13 66.94
N PRO A 49 -5.39 -0.48 66.74
CA PRO A 49 -5.43 0.79 66.02
C PRO A 49 -4.64 1.83 66.84
N ARG A 50 -3.47 2.22 66.33
CA ARG A 50 -2.87 3.48 66.75
C ARG A 50 -3.79 4.59 66.23
N PRO A 51 -4.27 5.52 67.06
CA PRO A 51 -4.94 6.70 66.53
C PRO A 51 -3.94 7.41 65.61
N PHE A 52 -4.25 7.44 64.32
CA PHE A 52 -3.57 8.32 63.38
C PHE A 52 -3.89 9.75 63.82
N SER A 53 -2.91 10.39 64.48
CA SER A 53 -2.88 11.83 64.56
C SER A 53 -2.70 12.34 63.13
N LEU A 54 -3.79 12.83 62.55
CA LEU A 54 -3.74 13.64 61.34
C LEU A 54 -2.85 14.85 61.67
N SER A 55 -1.79 15.04 60.90
CA SER A 55 -1.15 16.35 60.79
C SER A 55 -2.25 17.39 60.52
N PRO A 56 -2.23 18.59 61.13
CA PRO A 56 -3.22 19.64 60.91
C PRO A 56 -3.40 20.03 59.42
N ALA A 57 -2.47 19.64 58.55
CA ALA A 57 -2.56 19.86 57.10
C ALA A 57 -3.44 18.83 56.36
N ALA A 58 -3.68 17.64 56.90
CA ALA A 58 -4.43 16.57 56.24
C ALA A 58 -5.95 16.56 56.56
N ALA A 59 -6.39 17.39 57.51
CA ALA A 59 -7.81 17.53 57.87
C ALA A 59 -8.60 18.52 56.99
N LYS A 60 -7.95 19.16 56.00
CA LYS A 60 -8.55 20.22 55.16
C LYS A 60 -8.88 19.80 53.71
N VAL A 61 -8.90 18.51 53.41
CA VAL A 61 -9.28 17.99 52.07
C VAL A 61 -10.37 16.91 52.17
N ARG A 62 -11.41 17.19 52.96
CA ARG A 62 -12.69 16.48 52.88
C ARG A 62 -13.75 17.50 52.51
N GLY A 63 -13.98 17.68 51.20
CA GLY A 63 -15.05 18.52 50.69
C GLY A 63 -14.81 19.24 49.36
N SER A 64 -13.58 19.25 48.82
CA SER A 64 -13.36 19.83 47.49
C SER A 64 -13.82 18.85 46.41
N ILE A 65 -15.03 19.06 45.91
CA ILE A 65 -15.40 18.64 44.55
C ILE A 65 -14.27 19.16 43.66
N PHE A 66 -13.53 18.29 42.98
CA PHE A 66 -12.53 18.68 41.98
C PHE A 66 -13.29 19.35 40.84
N TYR A 67 -13.45 20.67 40.95
CA TYR A 67 -14.09 21.48 39.94
C TYR A 67 -13.06 21.78 38.86
N SER A 68 -13.27 21.24 37.66
CA SER A 68 -12.48 21.62 36.49
C SER A 68 -13.01 22.98 36.01
N PRO A 69 -12.18 24.04 35.96
CA PRO A 69 -12.65 25.36 35.52
C PRO A 69 -13.06 25.36 34.05
N MET A 70 -12.51 24.42 33.28
CA MET A 70 -12.72 24.24 31.85
C MET A 70 -13.27 22.85 31.56
N GLU A 71 -14.09 22.74 30.52
CA GLU A 71 -14.47 21.47 29.91
C GLU A 71 -14.03 21.40 28.45
N THR A 72 -13.80 20.17 27.99
CA THR A 72 -13.34 19.86 26.63
C THR A 72 -14.16 18.74 26.02
N ALA A 73 -14.53 18.90 24.76
CA ALA A 73 -15.19 17.86 23.98
C ALA A 73 -14.49 17.66 22.62
N ILE A 74 -14.47 16.41 22.15
CA ILE A 74 -14.08 16.09 20.77
C ILE A 74 -15.37 15.99 19.96
N VAL A 75 -15.61 16.99 19.12
CA VAL A 75 -16.80 17.12 18.28
C VAL A 75 -16.72 16.19 17.07
N SER A 76 -15.54 16.06 16.47
CA SER A 76 -15.33 15.16 15.33
C SER A 76 -13.92 14.59 15.29
N GLY A 77 -13.77 13.51 14.54
CA GLY A 77 -12.54 12.76 14.35
C GLY A 77 -12.78 11.26 14.36
N PRO A 78 -11.73 10.44 14.45
CA PRO A 78 -11.84 9.00 14.65
C PRO A 78 -12.77 8.65 15.81
N VAL A 79 -13.63 7.65 15.61
CA VAL A 79 -14.51 7.13 16.66
C VAL A 79 -13.70 6.42 17.75
N GLN A 80 -14.22 6.35 18.97
CA GLN A 80 -13.56 5.66 20.09
C GLN A 80 -13.25 4.20 19.74
N ASN A 81 -12.00 3.79 19.89
CA ASN A 81 -11.45 2.49 19.51
C ASN A 81 -11.64 2.14 18.02
N GLY A 82 -11.90 3.15 17.17
CA GLY A 82 -12.10 2.98 15.74
C GLY A 82 -10.81 2.69 14.99
N ARG A 83 -10.96 2.10 13.80
CA ARG A 83 -9.89 1.96 12.82
C ARG A 83 -10.09 2.97 11.70
N VAL A 84 -9.00 3.60 11.27
CA VAL A 84 -9.02 4.62 10.23
C VAL A 84 -8.06 4.23 9.13
N GLU A 85 -8.57 4.17 7.90
CA GLU A 85 -7.78 3.92 6.70
C GLU A 85 -7.26 5.26 6.13
N SER A 86 -6.53 6.01 6.95
CA SER A 86 -5.90 7.26 6.56
C SER A 86 -4.67 7.52 7.42
N ALA A 87 -3.63 8.08 6.82
CA ALA A 87 -2.49 8.63 7.55
C ALA A 87 -2.76 10.05 8.05
N ARG A 88 -3.65 10.80 7.38
CA ARG A 88 -4.03 12.16 7.77
C ARG A 88 -5.28 12.11 8.64
N ILE A 89 -5.12 12.49 9.90
CA ILE A 89 -6.17 12.44 10.92
C ILE A 89 -6.50 13.86 11.36
N GLU A 90 -7.79 14.20 11.34
CA GLU A 90 -8.29 15.48 11.80
C GLU A 90 -9.20 15.28 13.03
N PHE A 91 -9.05 16.19 14.00
CA PHE A 91 -9.92 16.33 15.15
C PHE A 91 -10.50 17.74 15.18
N VAL A 92 -11.77 17.85 15.56
CA VAL A 92 -12.40 19.11 15.93
C VAL A 92 -12.73 19.07 17.41
N LEU A 93 -12.28 20.09 18.12
CA LEU A 93 -12.41 20.27 19.56
C LEU A 93 -13.37 21.43 19.84
N ASP A 94 -14.14 21.31 20.92
CA ASP A 94 -14.91 22.40 21.53
C ASP A 94 -14.55 22.47 23.01
N GLY A 95 -14.61 23.66 23.57
CA GLY A 95 -14.22 23.89 24.95
C GLY A 95 -14.84 25.16 25.51
N TRP A 96 -15.12 25.13 26.81
CA TRP A 96 -15.73 26.25 27.50
C TRP A 96 -15.28 26.31 28.96
N GLN A 97 -15.17 27.52 29.48
CA GLN A 97 -15.14 27.78 30.92
C GLN A 97 -16.54 27.57 31.48
N GLN A 98 -16.66 26.95 32.65
CA GLN A 98 -17.97 26.69 33.25
C GLN A 98 -18.54 27.95 33.95
N ILE A 99 -17.71 28.75 34.62
CA ILE A 99 -18.12 29.97 35.34
C ILE A 99 -17.09 31.10 35.14
N PRO A 100 -17.48 32.23 34.53
CA PRO A 100 -18.68 32.38 33.71
C PRO A 100 -18.64 31.43 32.50
N PHE A 101 -19.80 31.11 31.91
CA PHE A 101 -19.82 30.33 30.69
C PHE A 101 -19.18 31.14 29.56
N GLU A 102 -18.01 30.71 29.10
CA GLU A 102 -17.27 31.38 28.03
C GLU A 102 -16.63 30.34 27.13
N LYS A 103 -16.85 30.43 25.82
CA LYS A 103 -16.19 29.53 24.87
C LYS A 103 -14.71 29.85 24.75
N THR A 104 -13.89 28.82 24.62
CA THR A 104 -12.48 28.96 24.25
C THR A 104 -12.19 28.26 22.94
N ASN A 105 -11.20 28.76 22.22
CA ASN A 105 -10.62 28.12 21.04
C ASN A 105 -9.17 27.68 21.27
N ARG A 106 -8.69 27.74 22.52
CA ARG A 106 -7.34 27.38 22.93
C ARG A 106 -7.35 26.03 23.63
N PHE A 107 -6.52 25.12 23.13
CA PHE A 107 -6.42 23.77 23.62
C PHE A 107 -4.96 23.39 23.82
N GLU A 108 -4.73 22.38 24.65
CA GLU A 108 -3.51 21.59 24.64
C GLU A 108 -3.88 20.16 24.23
N VAL A 109 -3.03 19.56 23.39
CA VAL A 109 -3.21 18.19 22.93
C VAL A 109 -1.94 17.38 23.11
N TRP A 110 -2.10 16.09 23.32
CA TRP A 110 -0.99 15.14 23.36
C TRP A 110 -1.41 13.84 22.67
N LEU A 111 -0.86 13.56 21.49
CA LEU A 111 -1.07 12.30 20.79
C LEU A 111 0.00 11.29 21.19
N ILE A 112 -0.33 10.43 22.15
CA ILE A 112 0.58 9.39 22.64
C ILE A 112 0.95 8.45 21.50
N GLY A 113 2.26 8.23 21.34
CA GLY A 113 2.84 7.43 20.25
C GLY A 113 3.26 8.25 19.03
N PHE A 114 3.06 9.58 19.05
CA PHE A 114 3.51 10.51 18.02
C PHE A 114 4.16 11.76 18.62
N ASP A 115 3.45 12.47 19.50
CA ASP A 115 3.95 13.66 20.18
C ASP A 115 4.81 13.28 21.40
N ALA A 116 5.82 14.10 21.69
CA ALA A 116 6.67 13.92 22.87
C ALA A 116 5.95 14.31 24.18
N ASN A 117 5.11 15.35 24.14
CA ASN A 117 4.41 15.93 25.28
C ASN A 117 3.19 16.77 24.82
N TRP A 118 2.53 17.44 25.76
CA TRP A 118 1.46 18.40 25.48
C TRP A 118 1.95 19.55 24.60
N LYS A 119 1.17 19.91 23.58
CA LYS A 119 1.40 21.06 22.70
C LYS A 119 0.14 21.92 22.59
N ASP A 120 0.33 23.22 22.45
CA ASP A 120 -0.78 24.15 22.18
C ASP A 120 -1.42 23.84 20.82
N ALA A 121 -2.74 24.01 20.75
CA ALA A 121 -3.54 23.75 19.57
C ALA A 121 -4.77 24.68 19.51
N SER A 122 -5.33 24.82 18.32
CA SER A 122 -6.63 25.44 18.11
C SER A 122 -7.74 24.39 18.13
N SER A 123 -8.98 24.81 17.85
CA SER A 123 -10.13 23.90 17.75
C SER A 123 -10.02 22.87 16.64
N ARG A 124 -9.15 23.05 15.64
CA ARG A 124 -8.90 22.08 14.57
C ARG A 124 -7.47 21.58 14.64
N VAL A 125 -7.31 20.28 14.82
CA VAL A 125 -5.99 19.63 14.96
C VAL A 125 -5.83 18.58 13.87
N VAL A 126 -4.74 18.66 13.11
CA VAL A 126 -4.42 17.73 12.03
C VAL A 126 -3.09 17.04 12.32
N TYR A 127 -3.05 15.73 12.13
CA TYR A 127 -1.86 14.91 12.22
C TYR A 127 -1.61 14.18 10.90
N ASP A 128 -0.39 14.26 10.39
CA ASP A 128 0.10 13.42 9.30
C ASP A 128 0.94 12.28 9.92
N LEU A 129 0.30 11.15 10.16
CA LEU A 129 0.88 10.01 10.87
C LEU A 129 1.71 9.13 9.92
N PRO A 130 2.77 8.46 10.43
CA PRO A 130 3.50 7.49 9.64
C PRO A 130 2.58 6.36 9.15
N PRO A 131 2.81 5.82 7.94
CA PRO A 131 2.13 4.63 7.46
C PRO A 131 2.26 3.44 8.42
N GLY A 132 1.24 2.59 8.45
CA GLY A 132 1.24 1.34 9.19
C GLY A 132 0.07 1.19 10.15
N VAL A 133 -0.02 -0.02 10.71
CA VAL A 133 -1.03 -0.36 11.72
C VAL A 133 -0.50 0.03 13.09
N LYS A 134 -1.02 1.12 13.66
CA LYS A 134 -0.61 1.61 14.98
C LYS A 134 -1.78 2.21 15.75
N THR A 135 -1.80 1.97 17.05
CA THR A 135 -2.80 2.55 17.96
C THR A 135 -2.25 3.83 18.57
N TYR A 136 -3.10 4.85 18.63
CA TYR A 136 -2.82 6.16 19.21
C TYR A 136 -3.88 6.53 20.23
N THR A 137 -3.46 7.33 21.21
CA THR A 137 -4.35 7.91 22.22
C THR A 137 -4.17 9.42 22.19
N LEU A 138 -5.19 10.13 21.75
CA LEU A 138 -5.28 11.58 21.87
C LEU A 138 -5.78 11.93 23.26
N LEU A 139 -5.03 12.77 23.95
CA LEU A 139 -5.50 13.54 25.09
C LEU A 139 -5.69 15.00 24.63
N ALA A 140 -6.81 15.61 24.97
CA ALA A 140 -7.07 17.02 24.68
C ALA A 140 -7.67 17.72 25.90
N ARG A 141 -7.27 18.97 26.14
CA ARG A 141 -7.82 19.82 27.20
C ARG A 141 -7.95 21.26 26.73
N ALA A 142 -9.06 21.91 27.07
CA ALA A 142 -9.29 23.33 26.88
C ALA A 142 -8.45 24.15 27.86
N LYS A 143 -8.07 25.36 27.45
CA LYS A 143 -7.30 26.32 28.25
C LYS A 143 -7.87 27.73 28.11
N ASN A 144 -7.84 28.53 29.16
CA ASN A 144 -8.22 29.94 29.11
C ASN A 144 -6.98 30.87 29.09
N ASP A 145 -7.21 32.17 28.97
CA ASP A 145 -6.14 33.17 28.91
C ASP A 145 -5.39 33.33 30.23
N ALA A 146 -6.00 32.93 31.35
CA ALA A 146 -5.34 32.86 32.65
C ALA A 146 -4.40 31.64 32.79
N GLY A 147 -4.39 30.74 31.80
CA GLY A 147 -3.58 29.52 31.81
C GLY A 147 -4.18 28.36 32.60
N GLU A 148 -5.41 28.49 33.07
CA GLU A 148 -6.17 27.39 33.65
C GLU A 148 -6.61 26.43 32.55
N TYR A 149 -6.71 25.15 32.88
CA TYR A 149 -6.99 24.09 31.92
C TYR A 149 -7.99 23.08 32.45
N ASP A 150 -8.54 22.29 31.53
CA ASP A 150 -9.40 21.16 31.89
C ASP A 150 -8.55 20.08 32.59
N SER A 151 -8.84 19.86 33.87
CA SER A 151 -8.15 18.89 34.73
C SER A 151 -8.50 17.44 34.39
N THR A 152 -9.54 17.21 33.59
CA THR A 152 -10.02 15.92 33.13
C THR A 152 -9.99 15.85 31.60
N PRO A 153 -8.79 15.77 30.99
CA PRO A 153 -8.66 15.82 29.53
C PRO A 153 -9.52 14.76 28.86
N VAL A 154 -10.19 15.16 27.78
CA VAL A 154 -10.95 14.23 26.94
C VAL A 154 -9.98 13.28 26.22
N VAL A 155 -10.34 12.01 26.20
CA VAL A 155 -9.51 10.92 25.65
C VAL A 155 -10.16 10.35 24.41
N ARG A 156 -9.37 10.17 23.34
CA ARG A 156 -9.76 9.38 22.17
C ARG A 156 -8.71 8.35 21.83
N ILE A 157 -9.11 7.09 21.76
CA ILE A 157 -8.24 6.00 21.30
C ILE A 157 -8.68 5.63 19.88
N PHE A 158 -7.73 5.47 18.96
CA PHE A 158 -7.99 5.01 17.59
C PHE A 158 -6.78 4.28 17.04
N ALA A 159 -6.96 3.53 15.96
CA ALA A 159 -5.86 2.89 15.24
C ALA A 159 -5.85 3.32 13.78
N THR A 160 -4.65 3.59 13.26
CA THR A 160 -4.43 3.66 11.82
C THR A 160 -4.38 2.24 11.26
N ASN A 161 -4.91 2.04 10.06
CA ASN A 161 -4.90 0.76 9.36
C ASN A 161 -4.44 0.95 7.91
N THR A 162 -3.28 1.59 7.75
CA THR A 162 -2.68 1.87 6.45
C THR A 162 -1.55 0.90 6.16
N SER A 163 -1.35 0.61 4.87
CA SER A 163 -0.25 -0.22 4.39
C SER A 163 1.10 0.46 4.66
N PRO A 164 2.20 -0.29 4.86
CA PRO A 164 3.54 0.26 4.79
C PRO A 164 3.84 1.01 3.48
N TYR A 165 3.12 0.68 2.41
CA TYR A 165 3.21 1.32 1.10
C TYR A 165 2.25 2.51 0.93
N PHE A 166 1.58 2.95 1.99
CA PHE A 166 0.56 3.99 1.90
C PHE A 166 1.13 5.28 1.31
N GLY A 167 0.51 5.76 0.23
CA GLY A 167 0.97 6.94 -0.52
C GLY A 167 2.26 6.74 -1.33
N GLN A 168 2.92 5.57 -1.25
CA GLN A 168 4.09 5.24 -2.08
C GLN A 168 3.67 4.77 -3.47
N ILE A 169 2.76 3.79 -3.52
CA ILE A 169 2.11 3.36 -4.76
C ILE A 169 0.81 4.13 -4.86
N LYS A 170 0.66 4.89 -5.95
CA LYS A 170 -0.49 5.76 -6.17
C LYS A 170 -1.30 5.28 -7.36
N ILE A 171 -2.60 5.45 -7.28
CA ILE A 171 -3.49 5.45 -8.44
C ILE A 171 -3.26 6.80 -9.15
N ASN A 172 -2.45 6.77 -10.19
CA ASN A 172 -2.02 7.97 -10.92
C ASN A 172 -3.09 8.46 -11.92
N GLY A 173 -4.09 7.63 -12.23
CA GLY A 173 -5.20 8.05 -13.06
C GLY A 173 -6.18 6.91 -13.33
N VAL A 174 -7.41 7.32 -13.59
CA VAL A 174 -8.51 6.45 -13.96
C VAL A 174 -9.11 6.98 -15.27
N SER A 175 -9.40 6.08 -16.21
CA SER A 175 -10.17 6.36 -17.41
C SER A 175 -11.44 5.53 -17.31
N TYR A 176 -12.58 6.20 -17.17
CA TYR A 176 -13.90 5.59 -17.00
C TYR A 176 -14.70 5.60 -18.31
N ARG A 177 -14.50 6.64 -19.15
CA ARG A 177 -15.04 6.67 -20.52
C ARG A 177 -14.02 6.09 -21.49
N GLY A 178 -14.41 5.02 -22.18
CA GLY A 178 -13.80 4.69 -23.45
C GLY A 178 -13.94 5.88 -24.42
N ASP A 179 -12.94 6.12 -25.27
CA ASP A 179 -13.04 7.10 -26.36
C ASP A 179 -14.35 6.84 -27.16
N PHE A 180 -14.95 7.85 -27.80
CA PHE A 180 -16.24 7.73 -28.52
C PHE A 180 -16.27 6.56 -29.53
N ASN A 181 -15.10 6.18 -30.04
CA ASN A 181 -14.90 5.06 -30.97
C ASN A 181 -14.70 3.69 -30.29
N ARG A 182 -14.63 3.65 -28.96
CA ARG A 182 -14.13 2.54 -28.14
C ARG A 182 -14.75 2.54 -26.72
N PRO A 183 -16.09 2.51 -26.60
CA PRO A 183 -16.83 2.85 -25.38
C PRO A 183 -16.55 1.97 -24.15
N HIS A 184 -15.95 0.79 -24.31
CA HIS A 184 -15.75 -0.18 -23.20
C HIS A 184 -14.35 -0.14 -22.56
N TYR A 185 -13.50 0.86 -22.84
CA TYR A 185 -12.11 0.87 -22.35
C TYR A 185 -11.92 1.65 -21.05
N GLU A 186 -12.24 0.97 -19.95
CA GLU A 186 -11.82 1.40 -18.63
C GLU A 186 -10.34 1.07 -18.36
N LYS A 187 -9.63 2.01 -17.74
CA LYS A 187 -8.22 1.88 -17.39
C LYS A 187 -7.93 2.42 -16.00
N ILE A 188 -7.20 1.67 -15.19
CA ILE A 188 -6.63 2.11 -13.92
C ILE A 188 -5.11 2.07 -14.05
N SER A 189 -4.46 3.21 -13.80
CA SER A 189 -3.00 3.33 -13.86
C SER A 189 -2.42 3.49 -12.46
N LEU A 190 -1.53 2.58 -12.06
CA LEU A 190 -0.77 2.69 -10.82
C LEU A 190 0.66 3.14 -11.12
N GLN A 191 1.25 3.91 -10.21
CA GLN A 191 2.63 4.34 -10.29
C GLN A 191 3.33 4.23 -8.94
N ASN A 192 4.58 3.77 -8.94
CA ASN A 192 5.44 3.91 -7.78
C ASN A 192 6.03 5.34 -7.73
N SER A 193 5.53 6.15 -6.79
CA SER A 193 5.98 7.52 -6.56
C SER A 193 7.05 7.65 -5.46
N SER A 194 7.39 6.53 -4.79
CA SER A 194 8.37 6.53 -3.70
C SER A 194 9.81 6.69 -4.19
N LEU A 195 10.67 7.14 -3.27
CA LEU A 195 12.13 7.11 -3.43
C LEU A 195 12.72 5.74 -3.04
N ASP A 196 11.87 4.84 -2.53
CA ASP A 196 12.25 3.59 -1.90
C ASP A 196 12.48 2.47 -2.92
N LEU A 197 12.71 1.26 -2.38
CA LEU A 197 12.96 0.05 -3.16
C LEU A 197 11.79 -0.30 -4.09
N PRO A 198 12.06 -1.07 -5.17
CA PRO A 198 11.01 -1.59 -6.03
C PRO A 198 9.95 -2.39 -5.25
N VAL A 199 8.68 -2.14 -5.55
CA VAL A 199 7.54 -2.76 -4.84
C VAL A 199 6.86 -3.77 -5.74
N ASN A 200 6.65 -4.98 -5.21
CA ASN A 200 5.85 -6.00 -5.88
C ASN A 200 4.36 -5.75 -5.62
N VAL A 201 3.61 -5.47 -6.68
CA VAL A 201 2.17 -5.18 -6.63
C VAL A 201 1.30 -6.36 -7.08
N THR A 202 1.90 -7.49 -7.48
CA THR A 202 1.12 -8.69 -7.83
C THR A 202 0.33 -9.20 -6.62
N GLY A 203 -0.93 -9.56 -6.85
CA GLY A 203 -1.84 -10.05 -5.83
C GLY A 203 -2.49 -8.95 -4.98
N TRP A 204 -2.07 -7.70 -5.13
CA TRP A 204 -2.74 -6.56 -4.50
C TRP A 204 -4.16 -6.43 -5.05
N LYS A 205 -5.07 -5.94 -4.22
CA LYS A 205 -6.49 -5.89 -4.54
C LYS A 205 -6.90 -4.47 -4.93
N ILE A 206 -7.61 -4.36 -6.04
CA ILE A 206 -8.34 -3.15 -6.42
C ILE A 206 -9.82 -3.37 -6.10
N LEU A 207 -10.46 -2.36 -5.52
CA LEU A 207 -11.89 -2.33 -5.20
C LEU A 207 -12.48 -1.03 -5.73
N THR A 208 -13.57 -1.10 -6.48
CA THR A 208 -14.36 0.07 -6.88
C THR A 208 -15.58 0.18 -5.98
N LYS A 209 -15.87 1.40 -5.50
CA LYS A 209 -16.87 1.61 -4.45
C LYS A 209 -18.29 1.48 -4.99
N ARG A 210 -18.56 2.08 -6.15
CA ARG A 210 -19.92 2.17 -6.70
C ARG A 210 -20.51 0.81 -7.01
N PHE A 211 -19.74 -0.01 -7.73
CA PHE A 211 -20.16 -1.34 -8.15
C PHE A 211 -19.73 -2.45 -7.19
N ASN A 212 -19.01 -2.12 -6.12
CA ASN A 212 -18.41 -3.08 -5.19
C ASN A 212 -17.61 -4.18 -5.93
N PHE A 213 -17.00 -3.81 -7.06
CA PHE A 213 -16.24 -4.74 -7.87
C PHE A 213 -14.82 -4.83 -7.35
N SER A 214 -14.28 -6.04 -7.26
CA SER A 214 -12.90 -6.22 -6.84
C SER A 214 -12.17 -7.29 -7.63
N PHE A 215 -10.87 -7.09 -7.80
CA PHE A 215 -9.97 -8.04 -8.44
C PHE A 215 -8.57 -7.93 -7.86
N GLN A 216 -7.78 -8.97 -8.07
CA GLN A 216 -6.36 -8.97 -7.73
C GLN A 216 -5.53 -8.67 -8.98
N ILE A 217 -4.47 -7.90 -8.80
CA ILE A 217 -3.49 -7.63 -9.87
C ILE A 217 -2.83 -8.96 -10.24
N PRO A 218 -3.00 -9.45 -11.48
CA PRO A 218 -2.47 -10.75 -11.89
C PRO A 218 -0.96 -10.70 -12.08
N ARG A 219 -0.40 -11.86 -12.45
CA ARG A 219 0.97 -11.98 -12.96
C ARG A 219 1.03 -11.58 -14.43
N ALA A 220 2.24 -11.35 -14.92
CA ALA A 220 2.51 -10.92 -16.29
C ALA A 220 3.81 -11.53 -16.82
N ALA A 221 3.99 -11.52 -18.14
CA ALA A 221 5.23 -11.86 -18.80
C ALA A 221 6.26 -10.74 -18.62
N GLY A 222 7.39 -11.01 -17.96
CA GLY A 222 8.49 -10.05 -17.89
C GLY A 222 9.11 -9.81 -19.27
N LEU A 223 9.19 -10.86 -20.10
CA LEU A 223 9.54 -10.78 -21.51
C LEU A 223 8.45 -11.47 -22.32
N LEU A 224 7.84 -10.73 -23.25
CA LEU A 224 6.79 -11.30 -24.08
C LEU A 224 7.38 -12.36 -25.02
N ASN A 225 6.74 -13.52 -25.07
CA ASN A 225 7.02 -14.55 -26.05
C ASN A 225 5.88 -14.60 -27.07
N PRO A 226 6.11 -14.21 -28.35
CA PRO A 226 5.06 -14.26 -29.37
C PRO A 226 4.52 -15.67 -29.64
N ARG A 227 5.24 -16.72 -29.22
CA ARG A 227 4.86 -18.12 -29.41
C ARG A 227 4.02 -18.69 -28.26
N GLY A 228 3.77 -17.92 -27.20
CA GLY A 228 2.94 -18.37 -26.08
C GLY A 228 2.87 -17.39 -24.93
N ALA A 229 1.72 -17.35 -24.26
CA ALA A 229 1.50 -16.51 -23.09
C ALA A 229 2.18 -17.11 -21.86
N ASP A 230 3.27 -16.51 -21.38
CA ASP A 230 3.88 -16.86 -20.11
C ASP A 230 3.63 -15.76 -19.08
N ASN A 231 2.55 -15.89 -18.30
CA ASN A 231 2.23 -14.95 -17.23
C ASN A 231 2.85 -15.38 -15.89
N SER A 232 4.14 -15.77 -15.89
CA SER A 232 4.80 -16.29 -14.70
C SER A 232 5.40 -15.23 -13.80
N ASP A 233 5.61 -14.00 -14.24
CA ASP A 233 6.41 -13.02 -13.49
C ASP A 233 5.55 -12.12 -12.61
N ALA A 234 6.18 -11.69 -11.51
CA ALA A 234 5.60 -10.68 -10.63
C ALA A 234 5.74 -9.29 -11.24
N ILE A 235 4.72 -8.46 -11.05
CA ILE A 235 4.70 -7.07 -11.45
C ILE A 235 5.39 -6.26 -10.36
N VAL A 236 6.63 -5.88 -10.63
CA VAL A 236 7.46 -5.07 -9.73
C VAL A 236 7.63 -3.68 -10.31
N LEU A 237 7.27 -2.67 -9.51
CA LEU A 237 7.36 -1.26 -9.86
C LEU A 237 8.55 -0.63 -9.15
N ALA A 238 9.60 -0.31 -9.91
CA ALA A 238 10.64 0.60 -9.43
C ALA A 238 10.13 2.04 -9.45
N ARG A 239 10.89 2.98 -8.88
CA ARG A 239 10.53 4.40 -8.90
C ARG A 239 10.16 4.89 -10.30
N GLY A 240 9.01 5.54 -10.41
CA GLY A 240 8.47 6.08 -11.66
C GLY A 240 7.84 5.04 -12.59
N HIS A 241 8.06 3.74 -12.37
CA HIS A 241 7.44 2.68 -13.15
C HIS A 241 5.94 2.62 -12.93
N THR A 242 5.22 2.14 -13.94
CA THR A 242 3.76 2.09 -13.94
C THR A 242 3.22 0.71 -14.30
N VAL A 243 1.99 0.45 -13.87
CA VAL A 243 1.16 -0.61 -14.42
C VAL A 243 -0.15 0.00 -14.88
N ASP A 244 -0.48 -0.23 -16.15
CA ASP A 244 -1.77 0.13 -16.74
C ASP A 244 -2.64 -1.12 -16.80
N ILE A 245 -3.79 -1.08 -16.13
CA ILE A 245 -4.75 -2.17 -16.04
C ILE A 245 -5.96 -1.81 -16.90
N PHE A 246 -6.20 -2.58 -17.94
CA PHE A 246 -7.32 -2.44 -18.87
C PHE A 246 -8.39 -3.47 -18.53
N VAL A 247 -9.60 -3.01 -18.23
CA VAL A 247 -10.69 -3.88 -17.78
C VAL A 247 -11.39 -4.53 -18.99
N GLY A 248 -11.87 -3.67 -19.90
CA GLY A 248 -12.68 -4.03 -21.08
C GLY A 248 -11.96 -4.80 -22.20
N LYS A 249 -10.63 -4.85 -22.15
CA LYS A 249 -9.82 -5.22 -23.31
C LYS A 249 -9.15 -6.57 -23.08
N VAL A 250 -9.32 -7.47 -24.05
CA VAL A 250 -8.50 -8.69 -24.14
C VAL A 250 -7.09 -8.28 -24.56
N SER A 251 -6.08 -8.91 -23.96
CA SER A 251 -4.70 -8.65 -24.37
C SER A 251 -4.55 -8.95 -25.87
N PRO A 252 -4.07 -7.99 -26.68
CA PRO A 252 -3.88 -8.23 -28.11
C PRO A 252 -2.92 -9.40 -28.36
N VAL A 253 -1.94 -9.57 -27.47
CA VAL A 253 -0.91 -10.62 -27.54
C VAL A 253 -1.26 -11.86 -26.70
N GLY A 254 -2.48 -11.94 -26.15
CA GLY A 254 -2.93 -13.06 -25.32
C GLY A 254 -2.29 -13.16 -23.93
N ALA A 255 -1.50 -12.17 -23.50
CA ALA A 255 -0.78 -12.18 -22.22
C ALA A 255 -0.78 -10.81 -21.54
N ASN A 256 -0.62 -10.76 -20.22
CA ASN A 256 -0.19 -9.53 -19.55
C ASN A 256 1.32 -9.43 -19.74
N PHE A 257 1.89 -8.24 -19.87
CA PHE A 257 3.32 -8.15 -20.15
C PHE A 257 3.97 -6.85 -19.71
N ARG A 258 5.30 -6.89 -19.56
CA ARG A 258 6.15 -5.72 -19.44
C ARG A 258 6.51 -5.18 -20.82
N GLU A 259 6.30 -3.90 -21.02
CA GLU A 259 6.69 -3.24 -22.26
C GLU A 259 8.22 -3.17 -22.39
N ASN A 260 8.68 -3.38 -23.62
CA ASN A 260 10.08 -3.28 -24.03
C ASN A 260 10.17 -2.56 -25.37
N SER A 261 11.37 -2.15 -25.78
CA SER A 261 11.62 -1.38 -27.00
C SER A 261 11.22 -2.09 -28.31
N CYS A 262 10.93 -3.39 -28.27
CA CYS A 262 10.55 -4.17 -29.44
C CYS A 262 9.03 -4.33 -29.63
N VAL A 263 8.20 -3.95 -28.65
CA VAL A 263 6.74 -4.18 -28.69
C VAL A 263 6.04 -3.51 -29.87
N SER A 264 6.64 -2.46 -30.44
CA SER A 264 6.14 -1.81 -31.64
C SER A 264 6.09 -2.74 -32.87
N TYR A 265 6.93 -3.78 -32.97
CA TYR A 265 6.79 -4.80 -34.02
C TYR A 265 5.48 -5.58 -33.96
N LEU A 266 4.77 -5.50 -32.84
CA LEU A 266 3.50 -6.17 -32.60
C LEU A 266 2.31 -5.29 -33.03
N SER A 267 2.49 -3.97 -33.21
CA SER A 267 1.37 -3.08 -33.58
C SER A 267 0.71 -3.45 -34.90
N ASP A 268 1.49 -3.94 -35.86
CA ASP A 268 0.98 -4.36 -37.17
C ASP A 268 0.35 -5.76 -37.13
N SER A 269 0.65 -6.55 -36.09
CA SER A 269 0.16 -7.92 -35.94
C SER A 269 -1.09 -8.03 -35.07
N PHE A 270 -1.43 -6.97 -34.32
CA PHE A 270 -2.56 -6.98 -33.39
C PHE A 270 -3.38 -5.69 -33.51
N GLU A 271 -4.53 -5.80 -34.19
CA GLU A 271 -5.50 -4.72 -34.29
C GLU A 271 -5.88 -4.18 -32.91
N GLY A 272 -5.84 -2.85 -32.77
CA GLY A 272 -6.16 -2.17 -31.52
C GLY A 272 -4.99 -2.08 -30.52
N TYR A 273 -3.79 -2.62 -30.79
CA TYR A 273 -2.61 -2.31 -29.97
C TYR A 273 -2.04 -0.93 -30.35
N ASP A 274 -2.46 0.11 -29.62
CA ASP A 274 -1.74 1.40 -29.62
C ASP A 274 -0.44 1.22 -28.83
N ALA A 275 0.61 0.77 -29.52
CA ALA A 275 1.96 0.91 -29.02
C ALA A 275 2.13 2.40 -28.65
N VAL A 276 2.48 2.69 -27.40
CA VAL A 276 2.61 4.07 -26.95
C VAL A 276 3.65 4.75 -27.84
N SER A 277 3.19 5.69 -28.65
CA SER A 277 4.02 6.55 -29.49
C SER A 277 5.05 7.23 -28.59
N GLY A 278 6.32 6.90 -28.77
CA GLY A 278 7.44 7.57 -28.08
C GLY A 278 8.40 6.66 -27.31
N TYR A 279 8.08 5.39 -27.06
CA TYR A 279 9.04 4.45 -26.46
C TYR A 279 9.47 3.41 -27.49
N GLY A 280 10.53 3.71 -28.25
CA GLY A 280 11.04 2.79 -29.25
C GLY A 280 11.81 3.47 -30.36
N SER A 281 13.02 3.95 -30.07
CA SER A 281 14.05 3.90 -31.09
C SER A 281 14.39 2.42 -31.25
N CYS A 282 13.70 1.69 -32.14
CA CYS A 282 14.08 0.30 -32.37
C CYS A 282 15.54 0.25 -32.75
N VAL A 283 16.21 -0.75 -32.22
CA VAL A 283 17.60 -1.01 -32.58
C VAL A 283 17.64 -1.34 -34.07
N GLY A 284 18.09 -0.34 -34.84
CA GLY A 284 18.32 -0.47 -36.27
C GLY A 284 19.35 -1.55 -36.55
N LEU A 285 19.31 -2.07 -37.78
CA LEU A 285 20.34 -3.00 -38.24
C LEU A 285 21.62 -2.22 -38.56
N ASP A 286 22.75 -2.85 -38.25
CA ASP A 286 24.05 -2.36 -38.70
C ASP A 286 24.12 -2.42 -40.24
N SER A 287 24.66 -1.36 -40.86
CA SER A 287 24.75 -1.27 -42.32
C SER A 287 25.60 -2.37 -42.93
N GLY A 288 26.62 -2.85 -42.21
CA GLY A 288 27.42 -4.00 -42.58
C GLY A 288 26.62 -5.28 -42.76
N SER A 289 25.50 -5.45 -42.03
CA SER A 289 24.69 -6.67 -42.02
C SER A 289 23.99 -6.96 -43.35
N TYR A 290 23.78 -5.93 -44.17
CA TYR A 290 23.05 -6.01 -45.44
C TYR A 290 23.84 -5.49 -46.66
N ASN A 291 25.13 -5.16 -46.50
CA ASN A 291 25.97 -4.65 -47.59
C ASN A 291 26.13 -5.64 -48.77
N ARG A 292 25.99 -6.94 -48.52
CA ARG A 292 26.11 -8.00 -49.54
C ARG A 292 24.95 -8.07 -50.54
N PHE A 293 23.82 -7.40 -50.28
CA PHE A 293 22.63 -7.46 -51.14
C PHE A 293 22.66 -6.42 -52.26
N SER A 294 21.72 -6.51 -53.20
CA SER A 294 21.60 -5.57 -54.32
C SER A 294 21.34 -4.12 -53.87
N VAL A 295 21.61 -3.14 -54.75
CA VAL A 295 21.35 -1.72 -54.46
C VAL A 295 19.88 -1.48 -54.11
N GLU A 296 18.98 -2.16 -54.81
CA GLU A 296 17.53 -2.11 -54.63
C GLU A 296 17.15 -2.64 -53.24
N CYS A 297 17.67 -3.82 -52.86
CA CYS A 297 17.45 -4.40 -51.54
C CYS A 297 17.95 -3.48 -50.42
N ARG A 298 19.18 -2.98 -50.53
CA ARG A 298 19.76 -2.09 -49.52
C ARG A 298 18.97 -0.79 -49.37
N SER A 299 18.48 -0.24 -50.47
CA SER A 299 17.64 0.96 -50.47
C SER A 299 16.27 0.70 -49.86
N PHE A 300 15.68 -0.48 -50.12
CA PHE A 300 14.45 -0.91 -49.46
C PHE A 300 14.64 -1.05 -47.95
N ILE A 301 15.67 -1.78 -47.51
CA ILE A 301 16.01 -1.96 -46.08
C ILE A 301 16.20 -0.62 -45.37
N ARG A 302 16.88 0.35 -46.02
CA ARG A 302 17.07 1.71 -45.48
C ARG A 302 15.77 2.51 -45.40
N GLY A 303 14.81 2.23 -46.28
CA GLY A 303 13.49 2.88 -46.30
C GLY A 303 12.48 2.25 -45.33
N LEU A 304 12.80 1.12 -44.70
CA LEU A 304 11.94 0.52 -43.69
C LEU A 304 11.93 1.39 -42.42
N ASN A 305 10.74 1.81 -42.00
CA ASN A 305 10.56 2.38 -40.69
C ASN A 305 10.96 1.32 -39.65
N ALA A 306 11.92 1.67 -38.79
CA ALA A 306 12.28 0.82 -37.67
C ALA A 306 11.03 0.52 -36.82
N CYS A 307 10.97 -0.66 -36.23
CA CYS A 307 9.84 -1.12 -35.39
C CYS A 307 8.55 -1.54 -36.09
N ARG A 308 8.50 -1.70 -37.41
CA ARG A 308 7.30 -2.19 -38.10
C ARG A 308 7.56 -3.47 -38.84
N ASN A 309 6.56 -4.34 -38.85
CA ASN A 309 6.63 -5.55 -39.65
C ASN A 309 6.45 -5.12 -41.11
N PRO A 310 7.43 -5.31 -42.00
CA PRO A 310 7.31 -4.81 -43.35
C PRO A 310 6.16 -5.53 -44.07
N ASN A 311 5.35 -4.75 -44.78
CA ASN A 311 4.17 -5.28 -45.46
C ASN A 311 4.58 -6.37 -46.46
N LEU A 312 3.95 -7.55 -46.34
CA LEU A 312 4.25 -8.73 -47.15
C LEU A 312 4.07 -8.48 -48.66
N LEU A 313 3.18 -7.57 -49.03
CA LEU A 313 2.93 -7.18 -50.42
C LEU A 313 4.14 -6.45 -51.04
N TYR A 314 4.93 -5.76 -50.23
CA TYR A 314 6.10 -5.03 -50.72
C TYR A 314 7.28 -5.96 -51.06
N TYR A 315 7.34 -7.16 -50.45
CA TYR A 315 8.38 -8.14 -50.76
C TYR A 315 8.30 -8.68 -52.19
N GLN A 316 7.13 -8.58 -52.85
CA GLN A 316 6.94 -9.05 -54.21
C GLN A 316 7.80 -8.27 -55.23
N PHE A 317 8.16 -7.03 -54.92
CA PHE A 317 8.98 -6.18 -55.79
C PHE A 317 10.49 -6.41 -55.63
N ILE A 318 10.91 -7.18 -54.62
CA ILE A 318 12.31 -7.50 -54.38
C ILE A 318 12.63 -8.81 -55.09
N ASN A 319 13.25 -8.74 -56.27
CA ASN A 319 13.65 -9.91 -57.07
C ASN A 319 14.87 -10.68 -56.52
N GLU A 320 15.18 -10.53 -55.23
CA GLU A 320 16.32 -11.16 -54.58
C GLU A 320 15.84 -12.02 -53.37
N PRO A 321 15.79 -13.36 -53.49
CA PRO A 321 15.30 -14.23 -52.42
C PRO A 321 16.07 -14.11 -51.10
N SER A 322 17.40 -13.97 -51.16
CA SER A 322 18.26 -13.77 -49.99
C SER A 322 17.92 -12.50 -49.21
N CYS A 323 17.59 -11.42 -49.92
CA CYS A 323 17.14 -10.18 -49.31
C CYS A 323 15.79 -10.36 -48.59
N ARG A 324 14.82 -11.02 -49.24
CA ARG A 324 13.50 -11.27 -48.63
C ARG A 324 13.61 -12.09 -47.34
N ASN A 325 14.40 -13.17 -47.38
CA ASN A 325 14.66 -13.99 -46.19
C ASN A 325 15.34 -13.18 -45.10
N PHE A 326 16.35 -12.37 -45.45
CA PHE A 326 17.00 -11.50 -44.48
C PHE A 326 16.02 -10.54 -43.81
N ILE A 327 15.11 -9.92 -44.57
CA ILE A 327 14.14 -8.99 -44.00
C ILE A 327 13.19 -9.73 -43.05
N PHE A 328 12.63 -10.87 -43.48
CA PHE A 328 11.76 -11.71 -42.65
C PHE A 328 12.43 -12.14 -41.34
N GLU A 329 13.71 -12.52 -41.41
CA GLU A 329 14.49 -12.96 -40.26
C GLU A 329 14.90 -11.81 -39.34
N ASN A 330 15.00 -10.57 -39.81
CA ASN A 330 15.60 -9.47 -39.04
C ASN A 330 14.63 -8.38 -38.58
N PHE A 331 13.52 -8.17 -39.30
CA PHE A 331 12.51 -7.14 -39.04
C PHE A 331 11.26 -7.73 -38.37
N ASN A 332 11.48 -8.39 -37.24
CA ASN A 332 10.41 -8.95 -36.42
C ASN A 332 10.75 -8.79 -34.93
N TYR A 333 9.75 -9.02 -34.09
CA TYR A 333 9.87 -8.90 -32.63
C TYR A 333 11.02 -9.74 -32.06
N GLN A 334 11.11 -11.03 -32.42
CA GLN A 334 12.09 -11.95 -31.86
C GLN A 334 13.52 -11.49 -32.13
N SER A 335 13.79 -11.04 -33.35
CA SER A 335 15.12 -10.59 -33.76
C SER A 335 15.47 -9.24 -33.13
N CYS A 336 14.49 -8.37 -32.93
CA CYS A 336 14.68 -7.16 -32.13
C CYS A 336 15.08 -7.50 -30.69
N VAL A 337 14.35 -8.41 -30.03
CA VAL A 337 14.65 -8.83 -28.65
C VAL A 337 16.05 -9.42 -28.54
N ASN A 338 16.43 -10.30 -29.47
CA ASN A 338 17.75 -10.92 -29.47
C ASN A 338 18.89 -9.88 -29.51
N ARG A 339 18.69 -8.76 -30.22
CA ARG A 339 19.66 -7.66 -30.32
C ARG A 339 19.59 -6.66 -29.17
N ALA A 340 18.40 -6.41 -28.63
CA ALA A 340 18.14 -5.30 -27.73
C ALA A 340 18.09 -5.70 -26.24
N LYS A 341 17.82 -6.97 -25.90
CA LYS A 341 17.55 -7.41 -24.51
C LYS A 341 18.65 -7.10 -23.49
N GLY A 342 19.89 -6.95 -23.94
CA GLY A 342 21.03 -6.64 -23.08
C GLY A 342 21.24 -5.14 -22.83
N LYS A 343 20.45 -4.27 -23.46
CA LYS A 343 20.57 -2.82 -23.30
C LYS A 343 19.83 -2.34 -22.04
N SER A 344 20.36 -1.32 -21.39
CA SER A 344 19.79 -0.75 -20.16
C SER A 344 18.41 -0.13 -20.36
N ASP A 345 18.11 0.33 -21.58
CA ASP A 345 16.84 0.93 -21.99
C ASP A 345 15.88 -0.07 -22.66
N PHE A 346 16.15 -1.38 -22.55
CA PHE A 346 15.32 -2.39 -23.19
C PHE A 346 13.89 -2.37 -22.65
N TYR A 347 13.68 -2.21 -21.34
CA TYR A 347 12.36 -2.17 -20.72
C TYR A 347 11.93 -0.73 -20.42
N SER A 348 10.67 -0.40 -20.69
CA SER A 348 10.12 0.95 -20.46
C SER A 348 9.81 1.27 -19.01
N GLY A 349 9.84 0.26 -18.13
CA GLY A 349 9.32 0.39 -16.78
C GLY A 349 7.78 0.43 -16.73
N ARG A 350 7.10 0.03 -17.80
CA ARG A 350 5.63 -0.04 -17.86
C ARG A 350 5.16 -1.47 -17.98
N TRP A 351 4.13 -1.80 -17.22
CA TRP A 351 3.41 -3.07 -17.32
C TRP A 351 2.02 -2.83 -17.91
N LYS A 352 1.55 -3.80 -18.68
CA LYS A 352 0.22 -3.82 -19.30
C LYS A 352 -0.52 -5.06 -18.79
N VAL A 353 -1.65 -4.82 -18.13
CA VAL A 353 -2.53 -5.86 -17.61
C VAL A 353 -3.89 -5.75 -18.30
N TYR A 354 -4.41 -6.87 -18.77
CA TYR A 354 -5.67 -6.97 -19.48
C TYR A 354 -6.56 -7.97 -18.76
N LEU A 355 -7.74 -7.52 -18.33
CA LEU A 355 -8.69 -8.39 -17.64
C LEU A 355 -9.68 -9.06 -18.60
N GLY A 356 -9.85 -8.51 -19.81
CA GLY A 356 -10.73 -9.07 -20.84
C GLY A 356 -12.19 -9.21 -20.41
N ARG A 357 -12.68 -8.33 -19.52
CA ARG A 357 -14.06 -8.37 -19.02
C ARG A 357 -14.95 -7.49 -19.89
N GLY A 358 -16.21 -7.87 -20.06
CA GLY A 358 -17.19 -7.07 -20.82
C GLY A 358 -18.02 -6.12 -19.96
N GLU A 359 -17.81 -6.11 -18.65
CA GLU A 359 -18.58 -5.33 -17.68
C GLU A 359 -17.82 -4.06 -17.31
N GLU A 360 -18.53 -2.94 -17.22
CA GLU A 360 -18.04 -1.69 -16.61
C GLU A 360 -17.85 -1.90 -15.10
N ILE A 361 -16.72 -1.43 -14.57
CA ILE A 361 -16.39 -1.50 -13.14
C ILE A 361 -16.20 -0.12 -12.52
N LEU A 362 -16.27 0.95 -13.32
CA LEU A 362 -16.08 2.34 -12.90
C LEU A 362 -17.34 3.16 -13.21
N ASP A 363 -17.79 3.96 -12.25
CA ASP A 363 -18.88 4.91 -12.49
C ASP A 363 -18.40 6.07 -13.38
N ASP A 364 -19.26 6.49 -14.30
CA ASP A 364 -18.97 7.51 -15.30
C ASP A 364 -18.98 8.95 -14.78
N LEU A 365 -19.50 9.17 -13.57
CA LEU A 365 -19.68 10.49 -12.96
C LEU A 365 -18.85 10.65 -11.69
N ASN A 366 -18.87 9.67 -10.80
CA ASN A 366 -18.08 9.66 -9.58
C ASN A 366 -17.95 8.25 -9.01
N ASP A 367 -16.72 7.79 -8.85
CA ASP A 367 -16.41 6.58 -8.11
C ASP A 367 -15.26 6.83 -7.13
N THR A 368 -15.06 5.88 -6.23
CA THR A 368 -13.83 5.78 -5.44
C THR A 368 -13.18 4.44 -5.70
N VAL A 369 -11.96 4.48 -6.20
CA VAL A 369 -11.12 3.29 -6.41
C VAL A 369 -10.16 3.17 -5.23
N TYR A 370 -10.17 2.01 -4.58
CA TYR A 370 -9.30 1.67 -3.48
C TYR A 370 -8.25 0.65 -3.92
N LEU A 371 -7.02 0.86 -3.49
CA LEU A 371 -5.91 -0.07 -3.64
C LEU A 371 -5.52 -0.63 -2.27
N TYR A 372 -5.50 -1.94 -2.16
CA TYR A 372 -5.09 -2.67 -0.96
C TYR A 372 -3.89 -3.57 -1.24
N ASP A 373 -2.97 -3.66 -0.28
CA ASP A 373 -1.82 -4.56 -0.40
C ASP A 373 -2.20 -6.04 -0.21
N SER A 374 -1.21 -6.92 -0.24
CA SER A 374 -1.40 -8.36 -0.06
C SER A 374 -1.87 -8.76 1.35
N GLN A 375 -1.76 -7.88 2.35
CA GLN A 375 -2.28 -8.08 3.69
C GLN A 375 -3.69 -7.48 3.87
N GLY A 376 -4.23 -6.84 2.83
CA GLY A 376 -5.53 -6.18 2.87
C GLY A 376 -5.51 -4.81 3.54
N LEU A 377 -4.35 -4.18 3.69
CA LEU A 377 -4.22 -2.81 4.22
C LEU A 377 -4.34 -1.79 3.10
N LEU A 378 -4.98 -0.65 3.38
CA LEU A 378 -5.16 0.40 2.38
C LEU A 378 -3.81 0.99 1.97
N VAL A 379 -3.54 1.05 0.68
CA VAL A 379 -2.35 1.65 0.08
C VAL A 379 -2.66 3.04 -0.47
N ASP A 380 -3.75 3.16 -1.21
CA ASP A 380 -4.18 4.43 -1.80
C ASP A 380 -5.69 4.41 -2.11
N SER A 381 -6.26 5.60 -2.26
CA SER A 381 -7.65 5.79 -2.68
C SER A 381 -7.75 6.95 -3.65
N TYR A 382 -8.50 6.77 -4.72
CA TYR A 382 -8.68 7.78 -5.77
C TYR A 382 -10.16 8.03 -6.00
N ASN A 383 -10.59 9.28 -5.80
CA ASN A 383 -11.94 9.76 -6.08
C ASN A 383 -11.88 10.73 -7.26
N TYR A 384 -12.84 10.66 -8.17
CA TYR A 384 -12.92 11.52 -9.35
C TYR A 384 -14.33 12.03 -9.61
#